data_AF-A0A2I6S2W2-F1
#
_entry.id   AF-A0A2I6S2W2-F1
#
_cell.length_a   1.000
_cell.length_b   1.000
_cell.length_c   1.000
_cell.angle_alpha   90.00
_cell.angle_beta   90.00
_cell.angle_gamma   90.00
#
_symmetry.space_group_name_H-M   'P 1'
#
loop_
_entity.id
_entity.type
_entity.pdbx_description
1 polymer ?
#
loop_
_entity_poly.entity_id
_entity_poly.type
_entity_poly.pdbx_seq_one_letter_code
_entity_poly.pdbx_strand_id
1 'polypeptide(L)'
;MFAVMSRSQRERDAAAQATLIAENAELKARLAALRDECDAIRSERDALSAERDALTEVSRNLDAFGGSLDGVSGSFRDLATTLNEERAVAVEAATLADENRGAFEHITGNLRALCSTVEDAAGNIETLHRRAGEIEGIVKLIREVADQTNLLALNAAIEAARAGEAGRGFAVVADEVRKLAERTGAATAEIGDLVDGIRNETEMARETMQRGAADAHRHAEESERAMHSMEHMESLSQHMQHAVSGAALLANVELANLEELGLKLAVYKVLLGVSQIRPDELPDDTECRLGQWYYDGDGKARFARLPGYAALERPHQAVHERACSALQHHYAGERERALQALAAMEEANRTVMDGIARMLECLEWRAPARD
;
A
#
# COMPACT_ATOMS: atom_id res chain seq x y z
N MET A 1 -18.54 126.35 13.03
CA MET A 1 -18.50 125.43 11.87
C MET A 1 -17.54 124.24 12.06
N PHE A 2 -16.35 124.43 12.67
CA PHE A 2 -15.38 123.34 12.93
C PHE A 2 -15.82 122.23 13.92
N ALA A 3 -16.62 122.55 14.94
CA ALA A 3 -17.07 121.57 15.95
C ALA A 3 -18.15 120.57 15.45
N VAL A 4 -18.88 120.91 14.38
CA VAL A 4 -19.91 120.04 13.79
C VAL A 4 -19.29 119.04 12.81
N MET A 5 -18.24 119.44 12.10
CA MET A 5 -17.45 118.52 11.25
C MET A 5 -16.72 117.45 12.07
N SER A 6 -16.24 117.75 13.29
CA SER A 6 -15.55 116.75 14.12
C SER A 6 -16.47 115.70 14.74
N ARG A 7 -17.76 116.02 14.93
CA ARG A 7 -18.76 115.09 15.47
C ARG A 7 -19.23 114.11 14.39
N SER A 8 -19.48 114.61 13.18
CA SER A 8 -19.80 113.78 12.03
C SER A 8 -18.66 112.83 11.65
N GLN A 9 -17.39 113.28 11.75
CA GLN A 9 -16.23 112.43 11.53
C GLN A 9 -16.14 111.31 12.60
N ARG A 10 -16.31 111.64 13.89
CA ARG A 10 -16.31 110.65 14.99
C ARG A 10 -17.44 109.64 14.88
N GLU A 11 -18.63 110.05 14.42
CA GLU A 11 -19.76 109.15 14.19
C GLU A 11 -19.50 108.20 13.01
N ARG A 12 -18.85 108.68 11.93
CA ARG A 12 -18.41 107.83 10.82
C ARG A 12 -17.30 106.86 11.25
N ASP A 13 -16.33 107.31 12.02
CA ASP A 13 -15.23 106.48 12.52
C ASP A 13 -15.74 105.42 13.50
N ALA A 14 -16.69 105.76 14.37
CA ALA A 14 -17.34 104.80 15.28
C ALA A 14 -18.19 103.77 14.54
N ALA A 15 -18.91 104.17 13.47
CA ALA A 15 -19.66 103.24 12.62
C ALA A 15 -18.72 102.31 11.84
N ALA A 16 -17.61 102.81 11.31
CA ALA A 16 -16.58 102.01 10.65
C ALA A 16 -15.91 101.03 11.64
N GLN A 17 -15.61 101.48 12.87
CA GLN A 17 -15.05 100.62 13.91
C GLN A 17 -16.04 99.52 14.35
N ALA A 18 -17.33 99.85 14.49
CA ALA A 18 -18.36 98.86 14.78
C ALA A 18 -18.51 97.82 13.66
N THR A 19 -18.43 98.25 12.40
CA THR A 19 -18.45 97.36 11.23
C THR A 19 -17.24 96.41 11.23
N LEU A 20 -16.03 96.94 11.46
CA LEU A 20 -14.81 96.13 11.56
C LEU A 20 -14.85 95.13 12.73
N ILE A 21 -15.46 95.50 13.87
CA ILE A 21 -15.63 94.59 15.02
C ILE A 21 -16.59 93.45 14.65
N ALA A 22 -17.70 93.76 13.97
CA ALA A 22 -18.65 92.76 13.51
C ALA A 22 -18.02 91.81 12.48
N GLU A 23 -17.30 92.34 11.48
CA GLU A 23 -16.54 91.54 10.51
C GLU A 23 -15.46 90.68 11.19
N ASN A 24 -14.76 91.21 12.20
CA ASN A 24 -13.76 90.44 12.95
C ASN A 24 -14.39 89.30 13.77
N ALA A 25 -15.57 89.52 14.35
CA ALA A 25 -16.33 88.49 15.04
C ALA A 25 -16.82 87.41 14.07
N GLU A 26 -17.32 87.79 12.90
CA GLU A 26 -17.74 86.88 11.84
C GLU A 26 -16.56 86.05 11.31
N LEU A 27 -15.41 86.68 11.04
CA LEU A 27 -14.20 86.00 10.61
C LEU A 27 -13.68 85.02 11.68
N LYS A 28 -13.74 85.39 12.96
CA LYS A 28 -13.38 84.49 14.08
C LYS A 28 -14.31 83.29 14.16
N ALA A 29 -15.61 83.50 13.99
CA ALA A 29 -16.59 82.41 13.95
C ALA A 29 -16.35 81.47 12.76
N ARG A 30 -16.07 82.03 11.57
CA ARG A 30 -15.68 81.24 10.38
C ARG A 30 -14.39 80.46 10.59
N LEU A 31 -13.38 81.06 11.21
CA LEU A 31 -12.11 80.39 11.54
C LEU A 31 -12.30 79.25 12.56
N ALA A 32 -13.20 79.42 13.54
CA ALA A 32 -13.53 78.35 14.47
C ALA A 32 -14.23 77.19 13.74
N ALA A 33 -15.26 77.48 12.94
CA ALA A 33 -15.97 76.47 12.16
C ALA A 33 -15.05 75.70 11.20
N LEU A 34 -14.14 76.39 10.49
CA LEU A 34 -13.15 75.75 9.61
C LEU A 34 -12.14 74.88 10.36
N ARG A 35 -11.79 75.22 11.60
CA ARG A 35 -10.93 74.37 12.44
C ARG A 35 -11.63 73.09 12.84
N ASP A 36 -12.88 73.19 13.28
CA ASP A 36 -13.70 72.03 13.64
C ASP A 36 -13.88 71.09 12.42
N GLU A 37 -14.10 71.66 11.23
CA GLU A 37 -14.17 70.90 9.97
C GLU A 37 -12.83 70.22 9.64
N CYS A 38 -11.70 70.92 9.80
CA CYS A 38 -10.37 70.32 9.59
C CYS A 38 -10.08 69.18 10.56
N ASP A 39 -10.48 69.31 11.83
CA ASP A 39 -10.28 68.26 12.83
C ASP A 39 -11.18 67.06 12.58
N ALA A 40 -12.43 67.27 12.12
CA ALA A 40 -13.32 66.20 11.67
C ALA A 40 -12.74 65.43 10.47
N ILE A 41 -12.27 66.14 9.44
CA ILE A 41 -11.64 65.53 8.25
C ILE A 41 -10.37 64.77 8.63
N ARG A 42 -9.56 65.29 9.56
CA ARG A 42 -8.37 64.59 10.06
C ARG A 42 -8.75 63.29 10.76
N SER A 43 -9.77 63.32 11.63
CA SER A 43 -10.25 62.11 12.30
C SER A 43 -10.77 61.07 11.31
N GLU A 44 -11.53 61.48 10.28
CA GLU A 44 -12.02 60.59 9.23
C GLU A 44 -10.88 59.99 8.40
N ARG A 45 -9.90 60.81 8.00
CA ARG A 45 -8.69 60.36 7.30
C ARG A 45 -7.90 59.34 8.12
N ASP A 46 -7.72 59.59 9.42
CA ASP A 46 -6.96 58.69 10.29
C ASP A 46 -7.69 57.34 10.45
N ALA A 47 -9.03 57.35 10.54
CA ALA A 47 -9.84 56.14 10.53
C ALA A 47 -9.73 55.35 9.21
N LEU A 48 -9.84 56.04 8.07
CA LEU A 48 -9.67 55.43 6.74
C LEU A 48 -8.24 54.89 6.52
N SER A 49 -7.22 55.57 7.07
CA SER A 49 -5.84 55.09 7.01
C SER A 49 -5.67 53.79 7.81
N ALA A 50 -6.26 53.71 9.01
CA ALA A 50 -6.22 52.49 9.82
C ALA A 50 -6.94 51.33 9.13
N GLU A 51 -8.08 51.58 8.49
CA GLU A 51 -8.80 50.58 7.70
C GLU A 51 -7.99 50.09 6.49
N ARG A 52 -7.35 51.00 5.76
CA ARG A 52 -6.44 50.65 4.65
C ARG A 52 -5.26 49.80 5.12
N ASP A 53 -4.66 50.15 6.25
CA ASP A 53 -3.50 49.43 6.79
C ASP A 53 -3.91 48.01 7.21
N ALA A 54 -5.08 47.85 7.83
CA ALA A 54 -5.66 46.54 8.14
C ALA A 54 -5.94 45.71 6.87
N LEU A 55 -6.53 46.31 5.83
CA LEU A 55 -6.76 45.63 4.54
C LEU A 55 -5.45 45.21 3.86
N THR A 56 -4.39 46.01 3.99
CA THR A 56 -3.07 45.69 3.47
C THR A 56 -2.45 44.49 4.19
N GLU A 57 -2.62 44.40 5.51
CA GLU A 57 -2.16 43.26 6.30
C GLU A 57 -2.89 41.97 5.93
N VAL A 58 -4.23 42.02 5.82
CA VAL A 58 -5.03 40.88 5.33
C VAL A 58 -4.58 40.43 3.94
N SER A 59 -4.31 41.40 3.05
CA SER A 59 -3.85 41.13 1.69
C SER A 59 -2.48 40.42 1.64
N ARG A 60 -1.55 40.75 2.54
CA ARG A 60 -0.27 40.02 2.68
C ARG A 60 -0.47 38.61 3.21
N ASN A 61 -1.35 38.42 4.18
CA ASN A 61 -1.66 37.10 4.72
C ASN A 61 -2.32 36.20 3.66
N LEU A 62 -3.14 36.75 2.76
CA LEU A 62 -3.71 36.03 1.62
C LEU A 62 -2.64 35.57 0.63
N ASP A 63 -1.59 36.36 0.40
CA ASP A 63 -0.48 35.95 -0.46
C ASP A 63 0.32 34.79 0.17
N ALA A 64 0.63 34.88 1.46
CA ALA A 64 1.27 33.80 2.22
C ALA A 64 0.42 32.51 2.26
N PHE A 65 -0.90 32.67 2.37
CA PHE A 65 -1.85 31.57 2.27
C PHE A 65 -1.77 30.89 0.89
N GLY A 66 -1.59 31.65 -0.19
CA GLY A 66 -1.36 31.09 -1.52
C GLY A 66 -0.11 30.22 -1.62
N GLY A 67 1.01 30.65 -1.05
CA GLY A 67 2.22 29.83 -0.99
C GLY A 67 2.02 28.53 -0.18
N SER A 68 1.20 28.58 0.87
CA SER A 68 0.84 27.38 1.63
C SER A 68 -0.06 26.44 0.82
N LEU A 69 -0.99 26.98 0.05
CA LEU A 69 -1.86 26.21 -0.86
C LEU A 69 -1.04 25.49 -1.95
N ASP A 70 -0.03 26.15 -2.51
CA ASP A 70 0.91 25.54 -3.46
C ASP A 70 1.69 24.39 -2.82
N GLY A 71 2.15 24.57 -1.57
CA GLY A 71 2.85 23.52 -0.81
C GLY A 71 1.98 22.29 -0.52
N VAL A 72 0.71 22.48 -0.18
CA VAL A 72 -0.26 21.39 0.03
C VAL A 72 -0.54 20.68 -1.30
N SER A 73 -0.69 21.43 -2.40
CA SER A 73 -0.88 20.88 -3.75
C SER A 73 0.33 20.02 -4.18
N GLY A 74 1.55 20.45 -3.84
CA GLY A 74 2.77 19.64 -4.01
C GLY A 74 2.70 18.32 -3.23
N SER A 75 2.33 18.38 -1.95
CA SER A 75 2.19 17.18 -1.10
C SER A 75 1.19 16.16 -1.65
N PHE A 76 0.04 16.61 -2.17
CA PHE A 76 -0.96 15.72 -2.76
C PHE A 76 -0.49 15.09 -4.08
N ARG A 77 0.31 15.81 -4.87
CA ARG A 77 0.93 15.26 -6.09
C ARG A 77 1.94 14.16 -5.77
N ASP A 78 2.77 14.39 -4.76
CA ASP A 78 3.72 13.38 -4.28
C ASP A 78 2.97 12.18 -3.73
N LEU A 79 1.91 12.39 -2.94
CA LEU A 79 1.04 11.32 -2.44
C LEU A 79 0.44 10.48 -3.58
N ALA A 80 -0.09 11.10 -4.63
CA ALA A 80 -0.64 10.38 -5.78
C ALA A 80 0.44 9.54 -6.51
N THR A 81 1.68 10.03 -6.55
CA THR A 81 2.82 9.30 -7.13
C THR A 81 3.18 8.08 -6.28
N THR A 82 3.36 8.28 -4.97
CA THR A 82 3.64 7.20 -4.02
C THR A 82 2.56 6.13 -4.05
N LEU A 83 1.28 6.51 -4.10
CA LEU A 83 0.18 5.55 -4.17
C LEU A 83 0.22 4.72 -5.46
N ASN A 84 0.62 5.29 -6.59
CA ASN A 84 0.79 4.51 -7.82
C ASN A 84 1.94 3.50 -7.72
N GLU A 85 3.04 3.86 -7.05
CA GLU A 85 4.17 2.97 -6.76
C GLU A 85 3.75 1.83 -5.83
N GLU A 86 3.08 2.14 -4.71
CA GLU A 86 2.55 1.15 -3.77
C GLU A 86 1.57 0.17 -4.43
N ARG A 87 0.78 0.65 -5.41
CA ARG A 87 -0.09 -0.23 -6.21
C ARG A 87 0.73 -1.23 -7.02
N ALA A 88 1.85 -0.82 -7.60
CA ALA A 88 2.72 -1.72 -8.37
C ALA A 88 3.34 -2.79 -7.45
N VAL A 89 3.79 -2.39 -6.26
CA VAL A 89 4.29 -3.32 -5.24
C VAL A 89 3.22 -4.33 -4.82
N ALA A 90 1.97 -3.88 -4.63
CA ALA A 90 0.86 -4.77 -4.30
C ALA A 90 0.54 -5.79 -5.41
N VAL A 91 0.74 -5.43 -6.69
CA VAL A 91 0.58 -6.35 -7.82
C VAL A 91 1.73 -7.36 -7.87
N GLU A 92 2.95 -6.91 -7.65
CA GLU A 92 4.13 -7.78 -7.58
C GLU A 92 4.02 -8.80 -6.43
N ALA A 93 3.59 -8.36 -5.24
CA ALA A 93 3.37 -9.23 -4.10
C ALA A 93 2.32 -10.32 -4.36
N ALA A 94 1.22 -9.97 -5.04
CA ALA A 94 0.19 -10.95 -5.43
C ALA A 94 0.74 -11.99 -6.42
N THR A 95 1.54 -11.54 -7.39
CA THR A 95 2.17 -12.42 -8.38
C THR A 95 3.15 -13.39 -7.72
N LEU A 96 3.99 -12.89 -6.81
CA LEU A 96 4.95 -13.71 -6.07
C LEU A 96 4.25 -14.72 -5.14
N ALA A 97 3.12 -14.34 -4.53
CA ALA A 97 2.32 -15.26 -3.73
C ALA A 97 1.76 -16.41 -4.58
N ASP A 98 1.26 -16.13 -5.78
CA ASP A 98 0.75 -17.14 -6.72
C ASP A 98 1.86 -18.09 -7.21
N GLU A 99 3.03 -17.54 -7.58
CA GLU A 99 4.20 -18.33 -7.97
C GLU A 99 4.66 -19.27 -6.85
N ASN A 100 4.74 -18.76 -5.61
CA ASN A 100 5.10 -19.56 -4.45
C ASN A 100 4.06 -20.63 -4.13
N ARG A 101 2.77 -20.34 -4.29
CA ARG A 101 1.70 -21.33 -4.15
C ARG A 101 1.91 -22.48 -5.13
N GLY A 102 2.18 -22.19 -6.40
CA GLY A 102 2.51 -23.19 -7.42
C GLY A 102 3.76 -24.01 -7.05
N ALA A 103 4.81 -23.38 -6.52
CA ALA A 103 6.01 -24.07 -6.06
C ALA A 103 5.72 -25.05 -4.90
N PHE A 104 4.91 -24.65 -3.92
CA PHE A 104 4.50 -25.54 -2.83
C PHE A 104 3.58 -26.67 -3.29
N GLU A 105 2.69 -26.44 -4.26
CA GLU A 105 1.90 -27.50 -4.89
C GLU A 105 2.81 -28.57 -5.52
N HIS A 106 3.85 -28.14 -6.23
CA HIS A 106 4.85 -29.05 -6.79
C HIS A 106 5.63 -29.81 -5.71
N ILE A 107 6.03 -29.15 -4.62
CA ILE A 107 6.72 -29.80 -3.49
C ILE A 107 5.83 -30.87 -2.86
N THR A 108 4.56 -30.56 -2.58
CA THR A 108 3.59 -31.51 -2.03
C THR A 108 3.41 -32.72 -2.95
N GLY A 109 3.35 -32.50 -4.28
CA GLY A 109 3.31 -33.58 -5.26
C GLY A 109 4.55 -34.49 -5.19
N ASN A 110 5.75 -33.91 -5.13
CA ASN A 110 7.01 -34.64 -5.03
C ASN A 110 7.11 -35.44 -3.71
N LEU A 111 6.64 -34.88 -2.60
CA LEU A 111 6.64 -35.56 -1.30
C LEU A 111 5.68 -36.74 -1.28
N ARG A 112 4.50 -36.65 -1.91
CA ARG A 112 3.59 -37.79 -2.08
C ARG A 112 4.23 -38.91 -2.91
N ALA A 113 4.93 -38.57 -3.99
CA ALA A 113 5.66 -39.54 -4.80
C ALA A 113 6.82 -40.19 -4.01
N LEU A 114 7.51 -39.42 -3.17
CA LEU A 114 8.54 -39.92 -2.28
C LEU A 114 7.97 -40.92 -1.26
N CYS A 115 6.84 -40.61 -0.61
CA CYS A 115 6.15 -41.55 0.30
C CYS A 115 5.86 -42.88 -0.39
N SER A 116 5.28 -42.86 -1.61
CA SER A 116 5.01 -44.07 -2.38
C SER A 116 6.29 -44.87 -2.67
N THR A 117 7.38 -44.19 -3.03
CA THR A 117 8.67 -44.86 -3.31
C THR A 117 9.25 -45.51 -2.06
N VAL A 118 9.10 -44.88 -0.89
CA VAL A 118 9.56 -45.41 0.39
C VAL A 118 8.72 -46.62 0.82
N GLU A 119 7.41 -46.60 0.58
CA GLU A 119 6.52 -47.75 0.83
C GLU A 119 6.90 -48.96 -0.04
N ASP A 120 7.15 -48.75 -1.33
CA ASP A 120 7.61 -49.79 -2.24
C ASP A 120 8.97 -50.38 -1.79
N ALA A 121 9.91 -49.52 -1.39
CA ALA A 121 11.20 -49.94 -0.88
C ALA A 121 11.07 -50.74 0.43
N ALA A 122 10.17 -50.34 1.32
CA ALA A 122 9.88 -51.07 2.55
C ALA A 122 9.33 -52.47 2.27
N GLY A 123 8.44 -52.62 1.28
CA GLY A 123 7.94 -53.93 0.84
C GLY A 123 9.04 -54.86 0.29
N ASN A 124 10.01 -54.30 -0.43
CA ASN A 124 11.17 -55.05 -0.92
C ASN A 124 12.09 -55.50 0.23
N ILE A 125 12.33 -54.64 1.22
CA ILE A 125 13.12 -54.96 2.41
C ILE A 125 12.43 -56.05 3.24
N GLU A 126 11.11 -55.99 3.42
CA GLU A 126 10.35 -57.02 4.12
C GLU A 126 10.47 -58.38 3.40
N THR A 127 10.41 -58.37 2.07
CA THR A 127 10.61 -59.58 1.27
C THR A 127 12.03 -60.15 1.46
N LEU A 128 13.05 -59.30 1.52
CA LEU A 128 14.43 -59.72 1.76
C LEU A 128 14.61 -60.28 3.18
N HIS A 129 14.02 -59.64 4.19
CA HIS A 129 14.03 -60.10 5.58
C HIS A 129 13.42 -61.51 5.70
N ARG A 130 12.26 -61.74 5.06
CA ARG A 130 11.63 -63.08 5.01
C ARG A 130 12.53 -64.12 4.34
N ARG A 131 13.12 -63.81 3.18
CA ARG A 131 14.03 -64.72 2.48
C ARG A 131 15.26 -65.06 3.30
N ALA A 132 15.82 -64.10 4.03
CA ALA A 132 16.93 -64.34 4.95
C ALA A 132 16.53 -65.33 6.06
N GLY A 133 15.33 -65.18 6.64
CA GLY A 133 14.79 -66.13 7.62
C GLY A 133 14.56 -67.55 7.05
N GLU A 134 14.13 -67.67 5.80
CA GLU A 134 14.01 -68.97 5.11
C GLU A 134 15.39 -69.64 4.94
N ILE A 135 16.41 -68.87 4.55
CA ILE A 135 17.79 -69.36 4.42
C ILE A 135 18.33 -69.79 5.80
N GLU A 136 18.09 -69.02 6.86
CA GLU A 136 18.47 -69.37 8.23
C GLU A 136 17.93 -70.76 8.64
N GLY A 137 16.67 -71.04 8.31
CA GLY A 137 16.04 -72.34 8.53
C GLY A 137 16.73 -73.48 7.77
N ILE A 138 17.09 -73.24 6.50
CA ILE A 138 17.83 -74.21 5.67
C ILE A 138 19.23 -74.46 6.24
N VAL A 139 19.94 -73.40 6.66
CA VAL A 139 21.28 -73.49 7.24
C VAL A 139 21.27 -74.30 8.54
N LYS A 140 20.28 -74.08 9.41
CA LYS A 140 20.08 -74.89 10.63
C LYS A 140 19.90 -76.37 10.30
N LEU A 141 19.05 -76.69 9.32
CA LEU A 141 18.84 -78.07 8.88
C LEU A 141 20.13 -78.71 8.33
N ILE A 142 20.91 -78.00 7.51
CA ILE A 142 22.17 -78.53 6.97
C ILE A 142 23.17 -78.77 8.11
N ARG A 143 23.21 -77.88 9.11
CA ARG A 143 24.07 -78.04 10.29
C ARG A 143 23.67 -79.28 11.10
N GLU A 144 22.37 -79.49 11.33
CA GLU A 144 21.86 -80.71 11.97
C GLU A 144 22.24 -81.98 11.20
N VAL A 145 22.14 -81.96 9.87
CA VAL A 145 22.55 -83.08 9.01
C VAL A 145 24.07 -83.31 9.09
N ALA A 146 24.88 -82.25 9.11
CA ALA A 146 26.33 -82.34 9.27
C ALA A 146 26.69 -82.95 10.62
N ASP A 147 26.07 -82.50 11.72
CA ASP A 147 26.30 -83.03 13.07
C ASP A 147 25.89 -84.51 13.16
N GLN A 148 24.75 -84.90 12.57
CA GLN A 148 24.34 -86.29 12.47
C GLN A 148 25.30 -87.14 11.64
N THR A 149 25.79 -86.62 10.51
CA THR A 149 26.75 -87.30 9.64
C THR A 149 28.09 -87.48 10.36
N ASN A 150 28.51 -86.48 11.14
CA ASN A 150 29.72 -86.53 11.97
C ASN A 150 29.62 -87.64 13.02
N LEU A 151 28.47 -87.74 13.72
CA LEU A 151 28.18 -88.80 14.67
C LEU A 151 28.15 -90.20 14.02
N LEU A 152 27.53 -90.33 12.85
CA LEU A 152 27.50 -91.57 12.08
C LEU A 152 28.91 -92.00 11.63
N ALA A 153 29.71 -91.07 11.14
CA ALA A 153 31.09 -91.30 10.73
C ALA A 153 31.97 -91.73 11.91
N LEU A 154 31.79 -91.11 13.08
CA LEU A 154 32.48 -91.50 14.31
C LEU A 154 32.13 -92.94 14.71
N ASN A 155 30.85 -93.30 14.71
CA ASN A 155 30.43 -94.67 15.00
C ASN A 155 31.01 -95.69 14.00
N ALA A 156 31.06 -95.35 12.72
CA ALA A 156 31.67 -96.18 11.69
C ALA A 156 33.19 -96.33 11.87
N ALA A 157 33.89 -95.26 12.27
CA ALA A 157 35.32 -95.31 12.56
C ALA A 157 35.62 -96.20 13.78
N ILE A 158 34.79 -96.15 14.82
CA ILE A 158 34.89 -97.03 16.00
C ILE A 158 34.72 -98.49 15.59
N GLU A 159 33.70 -98.81 14.80
CA GLU A 159 33.43 -100.19 14.38
C GLU A 159 34.51 -100.72 13.41
N ALA A 160 35.02 -99.86 12.52
CA ALA A 160 36.14 -100.18 11.64
C ALA A 160 37.43 -100.48 12.42
N ALA A 161 37.70 -99.74 13.51
CA ALA A 161 38.82 -100.03 14.41
C ALA A 161 38.61 -101.38 15.15
N ARG A 162 37.37 -101.71 15.49
CA ARG A 162 36.98 -102.96 16.16
C ARG A 162 37.18 -104.19 15.28
N ALA A 163 36.99 -104.05 13.96
CA ALA A 163 37.22 -105.10 12.97
C ALA A 163 38.71 -105.36 12.64
N GLY A 164 39.65 -104.59 13.22
CA GLY A 164 41.09 -104.79 13.05
C GLY A 164 41.57 -104.62 11.61
N GLU A 165 42.41 -105.53 11.11
CA GLU A 165 42.97 -105.47 9.75
C GLU A 165 41.90 -105.49 8.64
N ALA A 166 40.75 -106.16 8.86
CA ALA A 166 39.66 -106.22 7.89
C ALA A 166 38.90 -104.89 7.75
N GLY A 167 38.91 -104.04 8.79
CA GLY A 167 38.21 -102.75 8.82
C GLY A 167 39.04 -101.56 8.33
N ARG A 168 40.32 -101.77 7.99
CA ARG A 168 41.29 -100.69 7.75
C ARG A 168 40.91 -99.75 6.60
N GLY A 169 40.32 -100.27 5.53
CA GLY A 169 39.79 -99.45 4.42
C GLY A 169 38.54 -98.65 4.80
N PHE A 170 37.64 -99.23 5.62
CA PHE A 170 36.47 -98.54 6.14
C PHE A 170 36.83 -97.43 7.12
N ALA A 171 37.89 -97.61 7.92
CA ALA A 171 38.36 -96.59 8.85
C ALA A 171 38.79 -95.31 8.12
N VAL A 172 39.50 -95.42 6.98
CA VAL A 172 39.91 -94.27 6.17
C VAL A 172 38.70 -93.52 5.60
N VAL A 173 37.71 -94.25 5.09
CA VAL A 173 36.48 -93.63 4.56
C VAL A 173 35.70 -92.94 5.67
N ALA A 174 35.55 -93.58 6.83
CA ALA A 174 34.85 -93.00 7.97
C ALA A 174 35.51 -91.69 8.45
N ASP A 175 36.84 -91.64 8.50
CA ASP A 175 37.57 -90.44 8.92
C ASP A 175 37.47 -89.30 7.87
N GLU A 176 37.39 -89.63 6.57
CA GLU A 176 37.16 -88.63 5.51
C GLU A 176 35.73 -88.07 5.56
N VAL A 177 34.72 -88.93 5.78
CA VAL A 177 33.32 -88.49 5.97
C VAL A 177 33.21 -87.60 7.21
N ARG A 178 33.91 -87.94 8.30
CA ARG A 178 33.96 -87.13 9.53
C ARG A 178 34.50 -85.73 9.25
N LYS A 179 35.66 -85.62 8.58
CA LYS A 179 36.24 -84.32 8.18
C LYS A 179 35.32 -83.53 7.26
N LEU A 180 34.62 -84.20 6.34
CA LEU A 180 33.66 -83.52 5.45
C LEU A 180 32.48 -82.96 6.24
N ALA A 181 31.97 -83.70 7.22
CA ALA A 181 30.91 -83.26 8.11
C ALA A 181 31.34 -82.06 8.96
N GLU A 182 32.54 -82.11 9.57
CA GLU A 182 33.12 -80.99 10.32
C GLU A 182 33.29 -79.73 9.45
N ARG A 183 33.81 -79.89 8.22
CA ARG A 183 33.92 -78.78 7.24
C ARG A 183 32.58 -78.22 6.82
N THR A 184 31.57 -79.07 6.66
CA THR A 184 30.20 -78.66 6.34
C THR A 184 29.61 -77.86 7.50
N GLY A 185 29.79 -78.32 8.74
CA GLY A 185 29.37 -77.61 9.95
C GLY A 185 30.00 -76.21 10.06
N ALA A 186 31.31 -76.11 9.83
CA ALA A 186 32.01 -74.82 9.81
C ALA A 186 31.46 -73.88 8.72
N ALA A 187 31.29 -74.37 7.49
CA ALA A 187 30.73 -73.58 6.40
C ALA A 187 29.29 -73.12 6.68
N THR A 188 28.46 -73.97 7.29
CA THR A 188 27.10 -73.57 7.70
C THR A 188 27.09 -72.51 8.79
N ALA A 189 28.07 -72.52 9.71
CA ALA A 189 28.18 -71.48 10.72
C ALA A 189 28.52 -70.13 10.09
N GLU A 190 29.48 -70.09 9.17
CA GLU A 190 29.84 -68.87 8.42
C GLU A 190 28.65 -68.33 7.61
N ILE A 191 27.87 -69.20 6.96
CA ILE A 191 26.65 -68.77 6.25
C ILE A 191 25.61 -68.22 7.24
N GLY A 192 25.48 -68.83 8.42
CA GLY A 192 24.59 -68.33 9.49
C GLY A 192 24.93 -66.90 9.90
N ASP A 193 26.21 -66.62 10.16
CA ASP A 193 26.68 -65.28 10.53
C ASP A 193 26.40 -64.24 9.42
N LEU A 194 26.57 -64.62 8.15
CA LEU A 194 26.24 -63.76 7.00
C LEU A 194 24.73 -63.47 6.90
N VAL A 195 23.89 -64.48 7.13
CA VAL A 195 22.43 -64.34 7.10
C VAL A 195 21.95 -63.44 8.24
N ASP A 196 22.51 -63.60 9.44
CA ASP A 196 22.22 -62.73 10.58
C ASP A 196 22.64 -61.28 10.30
N GLY A 197 23.79 -61.08 9.65
CA GLY A 197 24.22 -59.77 9.15
C GLY A 197 23.18 -59.12 8.22
N ILE A 198 22.71 -59.86 7.20
CA ILE A 198 21.68 -59.40 6.26
C ILE A 198 20.36 -59.06 7.00
N ARG A 199 19.96 -59.86 7.99
CA ARG A 199 18.75 -59.57 8.79
C ARG A 199 18.88 -58.28 9.58
N ASN A 200 20.04 -58.02 10.19
CA ASN A 200 20.28 -56.78 10.92
C ASN A 200 20.30 -55.56 9.99
N GLU A 201 20.96 -55.66 8.83
CA GLU A 201 21.00 -54.59 7.83
C GLU A 201 19.61 -54.27 7.26
N THR A 202 18.79 -55.30 7.00
CA THR A 202 17.41 -55.12 6.54
C THR A 202 16.52 -54.46 7.60
N GLU A 203 16.68 -54.82 8.87
CA GLU A 203 15.95 -54.17 9.97
C GLU A 203 16.31 -52.68 10.08
N MET A 204 17.61 -52.34 10.03
CA MET A 204 18.09 -50.96 10.03
C MET A 204 17.59 -50.16 8.82
N ALA A 205 17.57 -50.79 7.64
CA ALA A 205 17.03 -50.18 6.43
C ALA A 205 15.53 -49.87 6.59
N ARG A 206 14.76 -50.81 7.17
CA ARG A 206 13.33 -50.62 7.46
C ARG A 206 13.07 -49.44 8.39
N GLU A 207 13.81 -49.33 9.50
CA GLU A 207 13.68 -48.20 10.43
C GLU A 207 14.01 -46.85 9.77
N THR A 208 15.02 -46.83 8.89
CA THR A 208 15.39 -45.62 8.16
C THR A 208 14.32 -45.22 7.15
N MET A 209 13.73 -46.18 6.45
CA MET A 209 12.59 -45.95 5.54
C MET A 209 11.37 -45.41 6.29
N GLN A 210 11.01 -46.00 7.44
CA GLN A 210 9.88 -45.52 8.25
C GLN A 210 10.07 -44.07 8.71
N ARG A 211 11.29 -43.69 9.13
CA ARG A 211 11.61 -42.29 9.44
C ARG A 211 11.50 -41.39 8.22
N GLY A 212 12.04 -41.81 7.06
CA GLY A 212 11.93 -41.06 5.82
C GLY A 212 10.48 -40.82 5.36
N ALA A 213 9.60 -41.81 5.51
CA ALA A 213 8.18 -41.66 5.22
C ALA A 213 7.50 -40.65 6.16
N ALA A 214 7.78 -40.72 7.46
CA ALA A 214 7.25 -39.79 8.44
C ALA A 214 7.73 -38.34 8.19
N ASP A 215 9.00 -38.17 7.81
CA ASP A 215 9.57 -36.87 7.46
C ASP A 215 8.93 -36.29 6.18
N ALA A 216 8.75 -37.11 5.15
CA ALA A 216 8.08 -36.70 3.92
C ALA A 216 6.62 -36.27 4.18
N HIS A 217 5.91 -36.99 5.05
CA HIS A 217 4.54 -36.63 5.43
C HIS A 217 4.48 -35.28 6.15
N ARG A 218 5.35 -35.07 7.14
CA ARG A 218 5.42 -33.79 7.87
C ARG A 218 5.75 -32.62 6.94
N HIS A 219 6.67 -32.80 6.00
CA HIS A 219 7.00 -31.76 5.03
C HIS A 219 5.85 -31.47 4.06
N ALA A 220 5.00 -32.46 3.76
CA ALA A 220 3.81 -32.25 2.94
C ALA A 220 2.80 -31.38 3.69
N GLU A 221 2.56 -31.65 4.98
CA GLU A 221 1.70 -30.81 5.83
C GLU A 221 2.25 -29.38 6.00
N GLU A 222 3.57 -29.22 6.11
CA GLU A 222 4.22 -27.90 6.14
C GLU A 222 4.02 -27.15 4.82
N SER A 223 4.13 -27.84 3.69
CA SER A 223 3.91 -27.26 2.36
C SER A 223 2.45 -26.85 2.15
N GLU A 224 1.49 -27.66 2.60
CA GLU A 224 0.05 -27.33 2.57
C GLU A 224 -0.26 -26.09 3.44
N ARG A 225 0.34 -25.98 4.62
CA ARG A 225 0.22 -24.75 5.45
C ARG A 225 0.85 -23.52 4.78
N ALA A 226 1.96 -23.70 4.08
CA ALA A 226 2.59 -22.63 3.32
C ALA A 226 1.71 -22.17 2.15
N MET A 227 1.04 -23.09 1.44
CA MET A 227 0.06 -22.76 0.39
C MET A 227 -1.08 -21.89 0.93
N HIS A 228 -1.70 -22.27 2.05
CA HIS A 228 -2.75 -21.44 2.66
C HIS A 228 -2.25 -20.05 3.08
N SER A 229 -1.00 -19.95 3.52
CA SER A 229 -0.38 -18.66 3.84
C SER A 229 -0.19 -17.79 2.59
N MET A 230 0.13 -18.41 1.44
CA MET A 230 0.23 -17.72 0.15
C MET A 230 -1.15 -17.26 -0.35
N GLU A 231 -2.20 -18.07 -0.22
CA GLU A 231 -3.58 -17.66 -0.55
C GLU A 231 -4.01 -16.43 0.29
N HIS A 232 -3.66 -16.42 1.58
CA HIS A 232 -3.94 -15.27 2.43
C HIS A 232 -3.15 -14.02 2.01
N MET A 233 -1.89 -14.19 1.60
CA MET A 233 -1.04 -13.10 1.11
C MET A 233 -1.57 -12.53 -0.21
N GLU A 234 -2.06 -13.37 -1.12
CA GLU A 234 -2.72 -12.95 -2.35
C GLU A 234 -3.95 -12.11 -2.05
N SER A 235 -4.83 -12.58 -1.15
CA SER A 235 -6.02 -11.84 -0.72
C SER A 235 -5.68 -10.48 -0.10
N LEU A 236 -4.65 -10.43 0.77
CA LEU A 236 -4.18 -9.18 1.37
C LEU A 236 -3.65 -8.21 0.30
N SER A 237 -2.91 -8.73 -0.68
CA SER A 237 -2.36 -7.94 -1.78
C SER A 237 -3.47 -7.36 -2.66
N GLN A 238 -4.51 -8.13 -2.96
CA GLN A 238 -5.70 -7.65 -3.67
C GLN A 238 -6.42 -6.54 -2.89
N HIS A 239 -6.63 -6.73 -1.57
CA HIS A 239 -7.20 -5.68 -0.72
C HIS A 239 -6.34 -4.41 -0.71
N MET A 240 -5.01 -4.54 -0.71
CA MET A 240 -4.10 -3.40 -0.77
C MET A 240 -4.20 -2.66 -2.10
N GLN A 241 -4.20 -3.37 -3.24
CA GLN A 241 -4.41 -2.75 -4.57
C GLN A 241 -5.69 -1.92 -4.62
N HIS A 242 -6.74 -2.48 -4.03
CA HIS A 242 -8.05 -1.86 -3.90
C HIS A 242 -8.03 -0.59 -3.05
N ALA A 243 -7.47 -0.66 -1.83
CA ALA A 243 -7.37 0.48 -0.93
C ALA A 243 -6.48 1.60 -1.51
N VAL A 244 -5.35 1.24 -2.11
CA VAL A 244 -4.41 2.18 -2.73
C VAL A 244 -5.04 2.86 -3.95
N SER A 245 -5.80 2.14 -4.78
CA SER A 245 -6.54 2.72 -5.89
C SER A 245 -7.58 3.74 -5.41
N GLY A 246 -8.25 3.46 -4.29
CA GLY A 246 -9.19 4.39 -3.65
C GLY A 246 -8.50 5.64 -3.11
N ALA A 247 -7.37 5.47 -2.40
CA ALA A 247 -6.59 6.58 -1.89
C ALA A 247 -6.03 7.46 -3.02
N ALA A 248 -5.55 6.85 -4.11
CA ALA A 248 -4.99 7.58 -5.25
C ALA A 248 -6.06 8.44 -5.93
N LEU A 249 -7.28 7.90 -6.04
CA LEU A 249 -8.42 8.64 -6.52
C LEU A 249 -8.73 9.85 -5.63
N LEU A 250 -8.83 9.65 -4.32
CA LEU A 250 -9.12 10.73 -3.39
C LEU A 250 -8.03 11.82 -3.45
N ALA A 251 -6.76 11.43 -3.49
CA ALA A 251 -5.65 12.37 -3.63
C ALA A 251 -5.75 13.22 -4.91
N ASN A 252 -6.13 12.60 -6.04
CA ASN A 252 -6.34 13.32 -7.30
C ASN A 252 -7.53 14.30 -7.23
N VAL A 253 -8.60 13.93 -6.54
CA VAL A 253 -9.76 14.80 -6.35
C VAL A 253 -9.42 15.98 -5.45
N GLU A 254 -8.75 15.75 -4.32
CA GLU A 254 -8.30 16.84 -3.45
C GLU A 254 -7.33 17.78 -4.15
N LEU A 255 -6.48 17.25 -5.03
CA LEU A 255 -5.60 18.08 -5.84
C LEU A 255 -6.37 18.98 -6.82
N ALA A 256 -7.43 18.47 -7.45
CA ALA A 256 -8.32 19.28 -8.28
C ALA A 256 -9.04 20.37 -7.46
N ASN A 257 -9.50 20.03 -6.25
CA ASN A 257 -10.09 20.99 -5.32
C ASN A 257 -9.12 22.12 -4.96
N LEU A 258 -7.86 21.79 -4.63
CA LEU A 258 -6.86 22.79 -4.26
C LEU A 258 -6.53 23.75 -5.40
N GLU A 259 -6.53 23.29 -6.64
CA GLU A 259 -6.32 24.14 -7.81
C GLU A 259 -7.50 25.10 -8.06
N GLU A 260 -8.74 24.64 -7.83
CA GLU A 260 -9.92 25.52 -7.82
C GLU A 260 -9.82 26.62 -6.76
N LEU A 261 -9.34 26.29 -5.54
CA LEU A 261 -9.04 27.29 -4.52
C LEU A 261 -7.94 28.26 -5.01
N GLY A 262 -6.96 27.77 -5.75
CA GLY A 262 -5.89 28.57 -6.34
C GLY A 262 -6.41 29.61 -7.33
N LEU A 263 -7.33 29.20 -8.23
CA LEU A 263 -8.00 30.10 -9.16
C LEU A 263 -8.75 31.21 -8.42
N LYS A 264 -9.57 30.85 -7.43
CA LYS A 264 -10.29 31.86 -6.62
C LYS A 264 -9.34 32.83 -5.96
N LEU A 265 -8.29 32.31 -5.32
CA LEU A 265 -7.31 33.13 -4.63
C LEU A 265 -6.60 34.09 -5.61
N ALA A 266 -6.31 33.66 -6.84
CA ALA A 266 -5.78 34.52 -7.88
C ALA A 266 -6.73 35.70 -8.18
N VAL A 267 -8.04 35.43 -8.32
CA VAL A 267 -9.06 36.48 -8.52
C VAL A 267 -9.13 37.43 -7.33
N TYR A 268 -9.19 36.92 -6.08
CA TYR A 268 -9.17 37.76 -4.88
C TYR A 268 -7.92 38.66 -4.82
N LYS A 269 -6.73 38.12 -5.13
CA LYS A 269 -5.49 38.88 -5.13
C LYS A 269 -5.51 40.03 -6.14
N VAL A 270 -6.11 39.85 -7.32
CA VAL A 270 -6.28 40.95 -8.29
C VAL A 270 -7.26 42.00 -7.76
N LEU A 271 -8.42 41.59 -7.26
CA LEU A 271 -9.44 42.53 -6.74
C LEU A 271 -8.94 43.35 -5.53
N LEU A 272 -8.03 42.78 -4.74
CA LEU A 272 -7.35 43.45 -3.61
C LEU A 272 -6.12 44.25 -4.03
N GLY A 273 -5.71 44.21 -5.30
CA GLY A 273 -4.55 44.94 -5.81
C GLY A 273 -3.19 44.34 -5.46
N VAL A 274 -3.16 43.08 -5.00
CA VAL A 274 -1.94 42.31 -4.69
C VAL A 274 -1.33 41.71 -5.96
N SER A 275 -2.17 41.38 -6.94
CA SER A 275 -1.78 40.80 -8.22
C SER A 275 -2.28 41.64 -9.40
N GLN A 276 -1.67 41.43 -10.57
CA GLN A 276 -2.00 42.10 -11.82
C GLN A 276 -2.29 41.12 -12.96
N ILE A 277 -2.63 39.87 -12.61
CA ILE A 277 -3.03 38.83 -13.57
C ILE A 277 -4.24 39.32 -14.37
N ARG A 278 -4.16 39.23 -15.69
CA ARG A 278 -5.22 39.62 -16.61
C ARG A 278 -6.21 38.47 -16.86
N PRO A 279 -7.43 38.77 -17.33
CA PRO A 279 -8.44 37.75 -17.63
C PRO A 279 -7.94 36.68 -18.62
N ASP A 280 -7.12 37.04 -19.59
CA ASP A 280 -6.53 36.16 -20.61
C ASP A 280 -5.35 35.32 -20.11
N GLU A 281 -4.82 35.63 -18.92
CA GLU A 281 -3.77 34.86 -18.24
C GLU A 281 -4.35 33.80 -17.28
N LEU A 282 -5.66 33.80 -17.06
CA LEU A 282 -6.32 32.74 -16.30
C LEU A 282 -6.40 31.45 -17.13
N PRO A 283 -6.19 30.27 -16.52
CA PRO A 283 -6.33 29.00 -17.22
C PRO A 283 -7.77 28.82 -17.72
N ASP A 284 -7.90 28.21 -18.89
CA ASP A 284 -9.19 27.77 -19.45
C ASP A 284 -9.77 26.59 -18.66
N ASP A 285 -11.09 26.38 -18.70
CA ASP A 285 -11.75 25.28 -18.00
C ASP A 285 -11.37 23.90 -18.56
N THR A 286 -10.83 23.82 -19.77
CA THR A 286 -10.33 22.58 -20.35
C THR A 286 -8.85 22.34 -20.05
N GLU A 287 -8.09 23.42 -19.86
CA GLU A 287 -6.64 23.38 -19.62
C GLU A 287 -6.30 23.28 -18.12
N CYS A 288 -7.20 23.67 -17.22
CA CYS A 288 -7.04 23.49 -15.77
C CYS A 288 -7.05 22.00 -15.40
N ARG A 289 -6.50 21.60 -14.24
CA ARG A 289 -6.39 20.17 -13.90
C ARG A 289 -7.74 19.51 -13.64
N LEU A 290 -8.71 20.22 -13.08
CA LEU A 290 -10.08 19.69 -12.96
C LEU A 290 -10.66 19.42 -14.36
N GLY A 291 -10.40 20.32 -15.31
CA GLY A 291 -10.67 20.14 -16.74
C GLY A 291 -9.97 18.94 -17.33
N GLN A 292 -8.66 18.81 -17.17
CA GLN A 292 -7.88 17.66 -17.65
C GLN A 292 -8.40 16.35 -17.05
N TRP A 293 -8.70 16.33 -15.76
CA TRP A 293 -9.33 15.18 -15.08
C TRP A 293 -10.72 14.87 -15.62
N TYR A 294 -11.49 15.90 -15.97
CA TYR A 294 -12.84 15.79 -16.52
C TYR A 294 -12.86 15.33 -17.99
N TYR A 295 -12.00 15.90 -18.84
CA TYR A 295 -12.07 15.68 -20.27
C TYR A 295 -11.23 14.52 -20.76
N ASP A 296 -10.07 14.23 -20.16
CA ASP A 296 -9.12 13.22 -20.67
C ASP A 296 -8.44 12.35 -19.60
N GLY A 297 -8.63 12.65 -18.32
CA GLY A 297 -7.97 11.97 -17.20
C GLY A 297 -8.76 10.83 -16.55
N ASP A 298 -8.31 10.44 -15.36
CA ASP A 298 -8.92 9.39 -14.54
C ASP A 298 -10.40 9.64 -14.24
N GLY A 299 -10.81 10.91 -14.17
CA GLY A 299 -12.19 11.28 -13.95
C GLY A 299 -13.11 10.70 -15.02
N LYS A 300 -12.69 10.81 -16.29
CA LYS A 300 -13.47 10.32 -17.43
C LYS A 300 -13.45 8.81 -17.49
N ALA A 301 -12.27 8.23 -17.30
CA ALA A 301 -12.10 6.78 -17.34
C ALA A 301 -12.99 6.07 -16.28
N ARG A 302 -13.17 6.69 -15.10
CA ARG A 302 -13.82 6.05 -13.96
C ARG A 302 -15.24 6.54 -13.68
N PHE A 303 -15.56 7.81 -13.91
CA PHE A 303 -16.81 8.44 -13.49
C PHE A 303 -17.70 8.93 -14.63
N ALA A 304 -17.29 8.86 -15.89
CA ALA A 304 -18.10 9.34 -17.02
C ALA A 304 -19.52 8.74 -17.09
N ARG A 305 -19.74 7.59 -16.46
CA ARG A 305 -21.05 6.92 -16.39
C ARG A 305 -21.94 7.40 -15.24
N LEU A 306 -21.39 8.11 -14.26
CA LEU A 306 -22.16 8.61 -13.12
C LEU A 306 -22.94 9.87 -13.51
N PRO A 307 -24.25 9.95 -13.19
CA PRO A 307 -25.03 11.16 -13.45
C PRO A 307 -24.44 12.42 -12.80
N GLY A 308 -23.80 12.26 -11.63
CA GLY A 308 -23.12 13.34 -10.93
C GLY A 308 -21.92 13.92 -11.69
N TYR A 309 -21.26 13.12 -12.53
CA TYR A 309 -20.07 13.55 -13.27
C TYR A 309 -20.43 14.53 -14.38
N ALA A 310 -21.37 14.18 -15.24
CA ALA A 310 -21.85 15.07 -16.30
C ALA A 310 -22.45 16.38 -15.74
N ALA A 311 -22.98 16.36 -14.52
CA ALA A 311 -23.51 17.53 -13.85
C ALA A 311 -22.42 18.53 -13.38
N LEU A 312 -21.13 18.16 -13.38
CA LEU A 312 -20.03 19.03 -12.98
C LEU A 312 -19.61 20.04 -14.06
N GLU A 313 -19.77 19.68 -15.33
CA GLU A 313 -19.21 20.44 -16.45
C GLU A 313 -19.69 21.89 -16.51
N ARG A 314 -21.01 22.08 -16.46
CA ARG A 314 -21.58 23.43 -16.59
C ARG A 314 -21.26 24.32 -15.38
N PRO A 315 -21.38 23.85 -14.13
CA PRO A 315 -20.90 24.60 -12.96
C PRO A 315 -19.40 24.92 -13.05
N HIS A 316 -18.56 24.01 -13.50
CA HIS A 316 -17.11 24.22 -13.64
C HIS A 316 -16.77 25.29 -14.69
N GLN A 317 -17.34 25.19 -15.89
CA GLN A 317 -17.25 26.25 -16.91
C GLN A 317 -17.69 27.61 -16.36
N ALA A 318 -18.78 27.62 -15.58
CA ALA A 318 -19.26 28.84 -14.96
C ALA A 318 -18.25 29.43 -13.95
N VAL A 319 -17.43 28.63 -13.26
CA VAL A 319 -16.36 29.17 -12.40
C VAL A 319 -15.39 30.02 -13.22
N HIS A 320 -14.86 29.47 -14.31
CA HIS A 320 -13.90 30.15 -15.19
C HIS A 320 -14.52 31.36 -15.89
N GLU A 321 -15.73 31.23 -16.46
CA GLU A 321 -16.46 32.33 -17.08
C GLU A 321 -16.64 33.52 -16.10
N ARG A 322 -16.99 33.23 -14.84
CA ARG A 322 -17.21 34.26 -13.81
C ARG A 322 -15.92 34.84 -13.26
N ALA A 323 -14.86 34.04 -13.14
CA ALA A 323 -13.52 34.50 -12.79
C ALA A 323 -13.03 35.56 -13.80
N CYS A 324 -13.10 35.24 -15.09
CA CYS A 324 -12.73 36.15 -16.18
C CYS A 324 -13.60 37.42 -16.17
N SER A 325 -14.91 37.28 -16.02
CA SER A 325 -15.84 38.42 -15.93
C SER A 325 -15.53 39.34 -14.73
N ALA A 326 -15.18 38.77 -13.56
CA ALA A 326 -14.81 39.54 -12.38
C ALA A 326 -13.56 40.40 -12.64
N LEU A 327 -12.53 39.82 -13.27
CA LEU A 327 -11.31 40.55 -13.63
C LEU A 327 -11.58 41.62 -14.69
N GLN A 328 -12.38 41.32 -15.72
CA GLN A 328 -12.75 42.30 -16.76
C GLN A 328 -13.45 43.52 -16.15
N HIS A 329 -14.46 43.31 -15.30
CA HIS A 329 -15.16 44.40 -14.62
C HIS A 329 -14.24 45.17 -13.66
N HIS A 330 -13.31 44.48 -12.98
CA HIS A 330 -12.31 45.14 -12.12
C HIS A 330 -11.43 46.11 -12.93
N TYR A 331 -10.85 45.65 -14.05
CA TYR A 331 -10.01 46.48 -14.91
C TYR A 331 -10.79 47.60 -15.64
N ALA A 332 -12.09 47.41 -15.86
CA ALA A 332 -12.98 48.45 -16.39
C ALA A 332 -13.39 49.50 -15.32
N GLY A 333 -13.01 49.33 -14.06
CA GLY A 333 -13.41 50.21 -12.95
C GLY A 333 -14.85 49.97 -12.46
N GLU A 334 -15.52 48.92 -12.92
CA GLU A 334 -16.90 48.57 -12.60
C GLU A 334 -16.97 47.73 -11.31
N ARG A 335 -16.58 48.33 -10.17
CA ARG A 335 -16.38 47.63 -8.89
C ARG A 335 -17.56 46.78 -8.43
N GLU A 336 -18.78 47.29 -8.54
CA GLU A 336 -19.98 46.56 -8.12
C GLU A 336 -20.21 45.30 -8.97
N ARG A 337 -20.03 45.41 -10.29
CA ARG A 337 -20.18 44.28 -11.23
C ARG A 337 -19.07 43.25 -11.04
N ALA A 338 -17.85 43.69 -10.72
CA ALA A 338 -16.75 42.78 -10.38
C ALA A 338 -17.07 41.94 -9.14
N LEU A 339 -17.62 42.54 -8.09
CA LEU A 339 -18.02 41.83 -6.87
C LEU A 339 -19.20 40.89 -7.09
N GLN A 340 -20.17 41.28 -7.93
CA GLN A 340 -21.28 40.39 -8.32
C GLN A 340 -20.78 39.16 -9.09
N ALA A 341 -19.84 39.35 -10.03
CA ALA A 341 -19.22 38.25 -10.77
C ALA A 341 -18.40 37.33 -9.86
N LEU A 342 -17.65 37.89 -8.90
CA LEU A 342 -16.93 37.13 -7.87
C LEU A 342 -17.89 36.27 -7.03
N ALA A 343 -19.00 36.83 -6.56
CA ALA A 343 -20.00 36.07 -5.80
C ALA A 343 -20.62 34.93 -6.62
N ALA A 344 -20.88 35.17 -7.92
CA ALA A 344 -21.37 34.14 -8.82
C ALA A 344 -20.34 33.02 -9.08
N MET A 345 -19.04 33.35 -9.12
CA MET A 345 -17.96 32.37 -9.20
C MET A 345 -17.93 31.47 -7.96
N GLU A 346 -18.07 32.05 -6.76
CA GLU A 346 -18.11 31.29 -5.50
C GLU A 346 -19.29 30.32 -5.44
N GLU A 347 -20.46 30.74 -5.89
CA GLU A 347 -21.66 29.90 -5.94
C GLU A 347 -21.50 28.74 -6.95
N ALA A 348 -20.95 29.03 -8.12
CA ALA A 348 -20.65 28.02 -9.14
C ALA A 348 -19.65 26.98 -8.61
N ASN A 349 -18.58 27.43 -7.97
CA ASN A 349 -17.58 26.51 -7.42
C ASN A 349 -18.14 25.68 -6.25
N ARG A 350 -18.98 26.25 -5.38
CA ARG A 350 -19.67 25.46 -4.33
C ARG A 350 -20.48 24.31 -4.95
N THR A 351 -21.15 24.58 -6.07
CA THR A 351 -21.89 23.55 -6.82
C THR A 351 -20.97 22.44 -7.35
N VAL A 352 -19.77 22.80 -7.85
CA VAL A 352 -18.73 21.84 -8.27
C VAL A 352 -18.28 20.98 -7.08
N MET A 353 -17.88 21.61 -5.98
CA MET A 353 -17.38 20.93 -4.78
C MET A 353 -18.42 19.98 -4.19
N ASP A 354 -19.67 20.43 -4.08
CA ASP A 354 -20.77 19.58 -3.61
C ASP A 354 -21.06 18.41 -4.58
N GLY A 355 -20.89 18.64 -5.89
CA GLY A 355 -21.03 17.61 -6.91
C GLY A 355 -19.95 16.53 -6.77
N ILE A 356 -18.70 16.95 -6.58
CA ILE A 356 -17.55 16.07 -6.34
C ILE A 356 -17.76 15.28 -5.04
N ALA A 357 -18.15 15.93 -3.95
CA ALA A 357 -18.39 15.26 -2.66
C ALA A 357 -19.47 14.17 -2.77
N ARG A 358 -20.62 14.48 -3.39
CA ARG A 358 -21.69 13.48 -3.62
C ARG A 358 -21.24 12.31 -4.49
N MET A 359 -20.39 12.55 -5.48
CA MET A 359 -19.81 11.48 -6.28
C MET A 359 -18.89 10.58 -5.46
N LEU A 360 -18.08 11.16 -4.58
CA LEU A 360 -17.20 10.42 -3.67
C LEU A 360 -17.98 9.61 -2.62
N GLU A 361 -19.08 10.15 -2.08
CA GLU A 361 -19.98 9.40 -1.18
C GLU A 361 -20.63 8.20 -1.88
N CYS A 362 -20.98 8.32 -3.16
CA CYS A 362 -21.45 7.18 -3.95
C CYS A 362 -20.37 6.11 -4.18
N LEU A 363 -19.10 6.48 -4.03
CA LEU A 363 -17.94 5.60 -4.12
C LEU A 363 -17.49 5.10 -2.75
N GLU A 364 -18.07 5.58 -1.64
CA GLU A 364 -17.74 5.09 -0.30
C GLU A 364 -17.84 3.57 -0.30
N TRP A 365 -16.66 3.02 -0.05
CA TRP A 365 -16.29 1.63 -0.08
C TRP A 365 -17.27 0.84 0.76
N ARG A 366 -18.27 0.20 0.15
CA ARG A 366 -18.90 -0.96 0.75
C ARG A 366 -17.80 -2.02 0.82
N ALA A 367 -17.03 -2.00 1.91
CA ALA A 367 -16.32 -3.16 2.38
C ALA A 367 -17.33 -4.31 2.30
N PRO A 368 -16.98 -5.48 1.73
CA PRO A 368 -17.84 -6.64 1.86
C PRO A 368 -18.16 -6.76 3.35
N ALA A 369 -19.46 -6.77 3.67
CA ALA A 369 -19.90 -6.98 5.03
C ALA A 369 -19.14 -8.20 5.56
N ARG A 370 -18.46 -8.03 6.69
CA ARG A 370 -17.94 -9.16 7.44
C ARG A 370 -19.17 -9.93 7.94
N ASP A 371 -19.64 -10.88 7.13
CA ASP A 371 -20.56 -11.92 7.56
C ASP A 371 -19.78 -13.04 8.27
#